data_AF-A0A098LXW8-F1
#
_entry.id   AF-A0A098LXW8-F1
#
_cell.length_a   1.000
_cell.length_b   1.000
_cell.length_c   1.000
_cell.angle_alpha   90.00
_cell.angle_beta   90.00
_cell.angle_gamma   90.00
#
_symmetry.space_group_name_H-M   'P 1'
#
loop_
_entity.id
_entity.type
_entity.pdbx_description
1 polymer ?
#
loop_
_entity_poly.entity_id
_entity_poly.type
_entity_poly.pdbx_seq_one_letter_code
_entity_poly.pdbx_strand_id
1 'polypeptide(L)'
;MTPRRILTSSVPPTLMMTLIILTSARAVTSVTCDDHPAANGCSNPLPELQHEEKFFSACNRHDVCYGCGSLYNITRLMCDNFFMVDMVMACISTRRVPSISCLSMATKFFAAVRIFGYFFYINGLGERSYCVTEQDPPCLPETDRK
;
A
#
# COMPACT_ATOMS: atom_id res chain seq x y z
N MET A 1 -38.63 7.34 64.48
CA MET A 1 -37.39 7.13 63.70
C MET A 1 -37.78 6.87 62.26
N THR A 2 -37.23 7.65 61.34
CA THR A 2 -37.69 7.87 59.96
C THR A 2 -37.54 6.65 59.03
N PRO A 3 -38.48 6.41 58.10
CA PRO A 3 -38.31 5.40 57.06
C PRO A 3 -37.35 5.89 55.97
N ARG A 4 -36.32 5.09 55.64
CA ARG A 4 -35.47 5.28 54.46
C ARG A 4 -36.31 5.05 53.20
N ARG A 5 -36.51 6.11 52.40
CA ARG A 5 -36.99 5.97 51.02
C ARG A 5 -35.87 5.39 50.17
N ILE A 6 -36.09 4.21 49.61
CA ILE A 6 -35.29 3.64 48.52
C ILE A 6 -35.79 4.30 47.24
N LEU A 7 -35.03 5.24 46.67
CA LEU A 7 -35.26 5.71 45.30
C LEU A 7 -34.66 4.66 44.35
N THR A 8 -35.49 3.78 43.80
CA THR A 8 -35.17 3.03 42.59
C THR A 8 -35.27 4.00 41.41
N SER A 9 -34.15 4.51 40.92
CA SER A 9 -34.10 5.26 39.67
C SER A 9 -34.28 4.29 38.51
N SER A 10 -35.48 4.25 37.93
CA SER A 10 -35.75 3.61 36.66
C SER A 10 -35.23 4.51 35.53
N VAL A 11 -34.05 4.21 35.01
CA VAL A 11 -33.52 4.88 33.81
C VAL A 11 -34.41 4.47 32.62
N PRO A 12 -35.02 5.42 31.88
CA PRO A 12 -35.95 5.10 30.80
C PRO A 12 -35.23 4.40 29.63
N PRO A 13 -35.86 3.38 29.00
CA PRO A 13 -35.25 2.54 27.96
C PRO A 13 -34.91 3.26 26.65
N THR A 14 -35.33 4.52 26.49
CA THR A 14 -34.99 5.34 25.31
C THR A 14 -33.54 5.79 25.29
N LEU A 15 -32.85 5.82 26.45
CA LEU A 15 -31.46 6.29 26.55
C LEU A 15 -30.41 5.20 26.25
N MET A 16 -30.83 3.93 26.18
CA MET A 16 -29.94 2.80 25.82
C MET A 16 -29.86 2.57 24.29
N MET A 17 -30.82 3.09 23.52
CA MET A 17 -30.87 2.91 22.05
C MET A 17 -30.03 3.93 21.27
N THR A 18 -29.51 4.98 21.91
CA THR A 18 -28.62 5.98 21.28
C THR A 18 -27.13 5.62 21.40
N LEU A 19 -26.78 4.50 22.04
CA LEU A 19 -25.40 4.08 22.32
C LEU A 19 -24.81 3.03 21.35
N ILE A 20 -25.57 2.61 20.31
CA ILE A 20 -25.13 1.58 19.34
C ILE A 20 -25.02 2.16 17.91
N ILE A 21 -24.61 3.42 17.78
CA ILE A 21 -24.06 3.93 16.51
C ILE A 21 -22.67 4.50 16.78
N LEU A 22 -21.80 3.73 17.44
CA LEU A 22 -20.37 3.84 17.20
C LEU A 22 -20.09 3.13 15.87
N THR A 23 -20.41 3.80 14.75
CA THR A 23 -19.82 3.42 13.47
C THR A 23 -18.33 3.64 13.60
N SER A 24 -17.57 2.56 13.75
CA SER A 24 -16.13 2.59 13.67
C SER A 24 -15.76 3.17 12.32
N ALA A 25 -15.28 4.42 12.32
CA ALA A 25 -14.51 4.93 11.21
C ALA A 25 -13.31 3.99 11.10
N ARG A 26 -13.36 3.04 10.17
CA ARG A 26 -12.15 2.34 9.75
C ARG A 26 -11.26 3.44 9.20
N ALA A 27 -10.18 3.74 9.91
CA ALA A 27 -9.09 4.51 9.33
C ALA A 27 -8.70 3.76 8.06
N VAL A 28 -8.95 4.36 6.90
CA VAL A 28 -8.37 3.88 5.65
C VAL A 28 -6.90 4.17 5.79
N THR A 29 -6.15 3.19 6.29
CA THR A 29 -4.70 3.25 6.27
C THR A 29 -4.32 3.25 4.80
N SER A 30 -3.94 4.41 4.25
CA SER A 30 -3.24 4.43 2.97
C SER A 30 -2.04 3.52 3.14
N VAL A 31 -1.95 2.46 2.35
CA VAL A 31 -0.82 1.55 2.42
C VAL A 31 0.42 2.32 1.98
N THR A 32 1.29 2.64 2.93
CA THR A 32 2.59 3.25 2.67
C THR A 32 3.66 2.19 2.86
N CYS A 33 4.47 1.96 1.84
CA CYS A 33 5.59 1.03 1.88
C CYS A 33 6.90 1.72 2.25
N ASP A 34 6.83 3.00 2.64
CA ASP A 34 7.97 3.90 2.80
C ASP A 34 8.89 3.47 3.95
N ASP A 35 8.32 2.90 5.01
CA ASP A 35 9.08 2.40 6.18
C ASP A 35 9.53 0.93 6.01
N HIS A 36 9.23 0.30 4.87
CA HIS A 36 9.62 -1.08 4.65
C HIS A 36 11.14 -1.16 4.40
N PRO A 37 11.91 -2.07 5.03
CA PRO A 37 13.37 -2.06 4.89
C PRO A 37 13.89 -2.37 3.48
N ALA A 38 13.03 -2.94 2.63
CA ALA A 38 13.31 -3.16 1.21
C ALA A 38 13.14 -1.89 0.35
N ALA A 39 12.41 -0.88 0.83
CA ALA A 39 12.13 0.35 0.08
C ALA A 39 13.39 1.21 -0.08
N ASN A 40 13.64 1.66 -1.31
CA ASN A 40 14.78 2.51 -1.67
C ASN A 40 14.39 3.71 -2.56
N GLY A 41 13.10 3.95 -2.74
CA GLY A 41 12.58 5.02 -3.59
C GLY A 41 12.72 4.70 -5.08
N CYS A 42 12.73 5.74 -5.90
CA CYS A 42 12.78 5.57 -7.36
C CYS A 42 14.22 5.40 -7.88
N SER A 43 15.08 4.66 -7.17
CA SER A 43 16.48 4.47 -7.57
C SER A 43 16.55 3.84 -8.94
N ASN A 44 17.09 4.57 -9.92
CA ASN A 44 17.03 4.15 -11.31
C ASN A 44 18.41 4.28 -12.01
N PRO A 45 18.80 3.33 -12.88
CA PRO A 45 20.10 3.34 -13.56
C PRO A 45 20.19 4.31 -14.75
N LEU A 46 19.08 4.95 -15.14
CA LEU A 46 18.95 5.92 -16.23
C LEU A 46 18.81 7.35 -15.67
N PRO A 47 19.89 8.16 -15.70
CA PRO A 47 19.90 9.52 -15.14
C PRO A 47 18.84 10.46 -15.75
N GLU A 48 18.41 10.16 -16.98
CA GLU A 48 17.43 10.96 -17.74
C GLU A 48 15.98 10.80 -17.24
N LEU A 49 15.70 9.74 -16.47
CA LEU A 49 14.41 9.60 -15.81
C LEU A 49 14.39 10.50 -14.58
N GLN A 50 13.95 11.75 -14.77
CA GLN A 50 13.66 12.63 -13.64
C GLN A 50 12.59 11.98 -12.75
N HIS A 51 12.88 11.94 -11.46
CA HIS A 51 12.11 11.18 -10.50
C HIS A 51 10.98 12.10 -10.03
N GLU A 52 9.78 11.92 -10.57
CA GLU A 52 8.62 12.69 -10.10
C GLU A 52 8.36 12.27 -8.64
N GLU A 53 8.42 13.20 -7.69
CA GLU A 53 8.15 12.91 -6.25
C GLU A 53 6.83 12.15 -6.05
N LYS A 54 5.88 12.38 -6.97
CA LYS A 54 4.60 11.69 -7.07
C LYS A 54 4.71 10.16 -7.19
N PHE A 55 5.77 9.64 -7.79
CA PHE A 55 5.97 8.19 -7.96
C PHE A 55 6.66 7.52 -6.78
N PHE A 56 7.10 8.27 -5.77
CA PHE A 56 7.85 7.72 -4.64
C PHE A 56 7.15 6.54 -3.97
N SER A 57 5.85 6.67 -3.69
CA SER A 57 5.04 5.60 -3.11
C SER A 57 4.94 4.36 -4.02
N ALA A 58 4.80 4.55 -5.35
CA ALA A 58 4.76 3.46 -6.31
C ALA A 58 6.12 2.74 -6.39
N CYS A 59 7.22 3.50 -6.35
CA CYS A 59 8.58 2.94 -6.36
C CYS A 59 8.84 2.10 -5.09
N ASN A 60 8.53 2.62 -3.90
CA ASN A 60 8.70 1.87 -2.66
C ASN A 60 7.90 0.57 -2.66
N ARG A 61 6.67 0.60 -3.18
CA ARG A 61 5.84 -0.60 -3.30
C ARG A 61 6.44 -1.63 -4.27
N HIS A 62 7.02 -1.16 -5.38
CA HIS A 62 7.74 -2.01 -6.34
C HIS A 62 8.99 -2.64 -5.72
N ASP A 63 9.75 -1.89 -4.93
CA ASP A 63 10.94 -2.39 -4.22
C ASP A 63 10.59 -3.53 -3.25
N VAL A 64 9.54 -3.35 -2.45
CA VAL A 64 9.05 -4.42 -1.56
C VAL A 64 8.66 -5.66 -2.35
N CYS A 65 7.96 -5.47 -3.48
CA CYS A 65 7.59 -6.57 -4.36
C CYS A 65 8.82 -7.29 -4.95
N TYR A 66 9.86 -6.54 -5.34
CA TYR A 66 11.11 -7.11 -5.87
C TYR A 66 11.93 -7.86 -4.82
N GLY A 67 11.95 -7.37 -3.58
CA GLY A 67 12.67 -8.02 -2.49
C GLY A 67 11.94 -9.25 -1.94
N CYS A 68 10.63 -9.13 -1.73
CA CYS A 68 9.86 -10.08 -0.93
C CYS A 68 8.83 -10.89 -1.74
N GLY A 69 8.41 -10.43 -2.92
CA GLY A 69 7.29 -11.01 -3.66
C GLY A 69 7.46 -12.51 -4.02
N SER A 70 8.69 -12.98 -4.23
CA SER A 70 8.94 -14.40 -4.51
C SER A 70 8.56 -15.33 -3.35
N LEU A 71 8.54 -14.86 -2.10
CA LEU A 71 8.03 -15.61 -0.94
C LEU A 71 6.52 -15.86 -1.01
N TYR A 72 5.82 -15.05 -1.81
CA TYR A 72 4.37 -15.05 -1.96
C TYR A 72 3.92 -15.52 -3.35
N ASN A 73 4.80 -16.20 -4.10
CA ASN A 73 4.55 -16.61 -5.49
C ASN A 73 4.25 -15.45 -6.46
N ILE A 74 4.71 -14.25 -6.14
CA ILE A 74 4.53 -13.07 -6.98
C ILE A 74 5.72 -12.93 -7.90
N THR A 75 5.46 -13.04 -9.21
CA THR A 75 6.51 -12.96 -10.23
C THR A 75 6.96 -11.51 -10.45
N ARG A 76 8.18 -11.34 -11.00
CA ARG A 76 8.67 -10.03 -11.47
C ARG A 76 7.66 -9.29 -12.35
N LEU A 77 7.03 -10.00 -13.29
CA LEU A 77 6.05 -9.42 -14.21
C LEU A 77 4.84 -8.85 -13.46
N MET A 78 4.41 -9.50 -12.38
CA MET A 78 3.31 -9.02 -11.56
C MET A 78 3.71 -7.75 -10.82
N CYS A 79 4.92 -7.71 -10.24
CA CYS A 79 5.47 -6.48 -9.65
C CYS A 79 5.53 -5.34 -10.68
N ASP A 80 6.09 -5.59 -11.87
CA ASP A 80 6.23 -4.57 -12.92
C ASP A 80 4.88 -4.01 -13.38
N ASN A 81 3.89 -4.90 -13.61
CA ASN A 81 2.56 -4.49 -14.05
C ASN A 81 1.86 -3.65 -12.99
N PHE A 82 2.01 -4.04 -11.73
CA PHE A 82 1.40 -3.32 -10.62
C PHE A 82 2.06 -1.96 -10.38
N PHE A 83 3.37 -1.88 -10.56
CA PHE A 83 4.10 -0.62 -10.54
C PHE A 83 3.58 0.37 -11.59
N MET A 84 3.30 -0.10 -12.82
CA MET A 84 2.68 0.74 -13.85
C MET A 84 1.29 1.24 -13.42
N VAL A 85 0.47 0.37 -12.83
CA VAL A 85 -0.85 0.76 -12.30
C VAL A 85 -0.70 1.84 -11.22
N ASP A 86 0.18 1.64 -10.26
CA ASP A 86 0.38 2.59 -9.16
C ASP A 86 0.90 3.95 -9.65
N MET A 87 1.82 3.98 -10.62
CA MET A 87 2.26 5.23 -11.24
C MET A 87 1.12 5.95 -11.99
N VAL A 88 0.28 5.21 -12.72
CA VAL A 88 -0.90 5.79 -13.40
C VAL A 88 -1.90 6.33 -12.38
N MET A 89 -2.13 5.61 -11.28
CA MET A 89 -2.98 6.06 -10.18
C MET A 89 -2.42 7.33 -9.52
N ALA A 90 -1.10 7.40 -9.37
CA ALA A 90 -0.44 8.61 -8.88
C ALA A 90 -0.70 9.79 -9.83
N CYS A 91 -0.65 9.59 -11.16
CA CYS A 91 -0.94 10.62 -12.17
C CYS A 91 -2.36 11.20 -12.09
N ILE A 92 -3.35 10.43 -11.63
CA ILE A 92 -4.75 10.88 -11.52
C ILE A 92 -5.09 11.42 -10.12
N SER A 93 -4.25 11.18 -9.11
CA SER A 93 -4.56 11.50 -7.69
C SER A 93 -4.86 12.98 -7.44
N THR A 94 -4.36 13.88 -8.28
CA THR A 94 -4.50 15.34 -8.13
C THR A 94 -5.41 15.98 -9.19
N ARG A 95 -5.83 15.24 -10.23
CA ARG A 95 -6.63 15.75 -11.35
C ARG A 95 -7.47 14.63 -11.96
N ARG A 96 -8.74 14.93 -12.31
CA ARG A 96 -9.61 13.99 -13.05
C ARG A 96 -9.04 13.55 -14.41
N VAL A 97 -8.21 14.40 -15.02
CA VAL A 97 -7.49 14.09 -16.26
C VAL A 97 -5.99 13.97 -15.93
N PRO A 98 -5.37 12.81 -16.17
CA PRO A 98 -3.93 12.63 -15.91
C PRO A 98 -3.11 13.53 -16.83
N SER A 99 -2.00 14.06 -16.30
CA SER A 99 -1.04 14.80 -17.12
C SER A 99 -0.40 13.86 -18.15
N ILE A 100 -0.41 14.24 -19.43
CA ILE A 100 0.26 13.48 -20.50
C ILE A 100 1.74 13.28 -20.18
N SER A 101 2.39 14.31 -19.59
CA SER A 101 3.79 14.20 -19.16
C SER A 101 4.00 13.13 -18.08
N CYS A 102 3.07 13.04 -17.11
CA CYS A 102 3.13 12.05 -16.03
C CYS A 102 2.95 10.64 -16.59
N LEU A 103 1.95 10.42 -17.46
CA LEU A 103 1.75 9.11 -18.11
C LEU A 103 2.94 8.70 -18.99
N SER A 104 3.53 9.67 -19.70
CA SER A 104 4.75 9.42 -20.47
C SER A 104 5.90 9.00 -19.56
N MET A 105 6.06 9.64 -18.40
CA MET A 105 7.08 9.26 -17.42
C MET A 105 6.82 7.88 -16.82
N ALA A 106 5.59 7.57 -16.42
CA ALA A 106 5.19 6.25 -15.93
C ALA A 106 5.54 5.14 -16.94
N THR A 107 5.28 5.40 -18.22
CA THR A 107 5.63 4.46 -19.31
C THR A 107 7.14 4.24 -19.42
N LYS A 108 7.95 5.29 -19.26
CA LYS A 108 9.41 5.18 -19.28
C LYS A 108 9.96 4.38 -18.09
N PHE A 109 9.44 4.65 -16.89
CA PHE A 109 9.78 3.88 -15.69
C PHE A 109 9.41 2.40 -15.85
N PHE A 110 8.20 2.11 -16.35
CA PHE A 110 7.80 0.75 -16.66
C PHE A 110 8.73 0.09 -17.67
N ALA A 111 9.05 0.75 -18.78
CA ALA A 111 9.97 0.23 -19.77
C ALA A 111 11.36 -0.08 -19.17
N ALA A 112 11.87 0.79 -18.28
CA ALA A 112 13.14 0.58 -17.60
C ALA A 112 13.13 -0.69 -16.73
N VAL A 113 12.11 -0.89 -15.88
CA VAL A 113 12.03 -2.11 -15.04
C VAL A 113 11.79 -3.36 -15.88
N ARG A 114 11.12 -3.25 -17.04
CA ARG A 114 10.95 -4.39 -17.95
C ARG A 114 12.28 -4.86 -18.54
N ILE A 115 13.17 -3.93 -18.90
CA ILE A 115 14.49 -4.20 -19.49
C ILE A 115 15.52 -4.64 -18.43
N PHE A 116 15.61 -3.91 -17.31
CA PHE A 116 16.70 -4.10 -16.33
C PHE A 116 16.28 -4.85 -15.07
N GLY A 117 14.99 -4.95 -14.79
CA GLY A 117 14.49 -5.46 -13.51
C GLY A 117 14.82 -6.92 -13.20
N TYR A 118 15.18 -7.72 -14.23
CA TYR A 118 15.66 -9.08 -14.01
C TYR A 118 16.88 -9.15 -13.09
N PHE A 119 17.77 -8.14 -13.13
CA PHE A 119 18.97 -8.11 -12.30
C PHE A 119 18.70 -7.73 -10.84
N PHE A 120 17.52 -7.19 -10.54
CA PHE A 120 17.16 -6.67 -9.22
C PHE A 120 16.09 -7.49 -8.51
N TYR A 121 15.25 -8.21 -9.26
CA TYR A 121 14.23 -9.08 -8.68
C TYR A 121 14.85 -10.28 -7.96
N ILE A 122 14.55 -10.44 -6.68
CA ILE A 122 15.10 -11.53 -5.87
C ILE A 122 14.20 -12.76 -5.99
N ASN A 123 14.73 -13.79 -6.65
CA ASN A 123 14.05 -15.07 -6.84
C ASN A 123 14.23 -16.02 -5.63
N GLY A 124 13.34 -17.02 -5.51
CA GLY A 124 13.47 -18.16 -4.59
C GLY A 124 12.95 -17.92 -3.17
N LEU A 125 13.17 -18.91 -2.29
CA LEU A 125 12.70 -18.93 -0.90
C LEU A 125 13.83 -18.75 0.14
N GLY A 126 14.95 -18.13 -0.27
CA GLY A 126 16.05 -17.86 0.66
C GLY A 126 15.59 -16.98 1.82
N GLU A 127 16.23 -17.16 2.98
CA GLU A 127 15.93 -16.35 4.17
C GLU A 127 16.24 -14.88 3.91
N ARG A 128 15.23 -14.01 4.07
CA ARG A 128 15.35 -12.55 3.92
C ARG A 128 14.86 -11.94 5.22
N SER A 129 15.80 -11.57 6.09
CA SER A 129 15.49 -11.06 7.43
C SER A 129 14.63 -9.79 7.45
N TYR A 130 14.53 -9.10 6.33
CA TYR A 130 13.73 -7.88 6.17
C TYR A 130 12.34 -8.10 5.57
N CYS A 131 12.01 -9.30 5.10
CA CYS A 131 10.67 -9.64 4.62
C CYS A 131 9.89 -10.27 5.78
N VAL A 132 8.82 -9.63 6.22
CA VAL A 132 8.02 -10.07 7.37
C VAL A 132 6.54 -10.14 7.01
N THR A 133 5.89 -11.22 7.43
CA THR A 133 4.52 -11.55 7.00
C THR A 133 3.44 -10.53 7.36
N GLU A 134 3.73 -9.59 8.24
CA GLU A 134 2.81 -8.51 8.63
C GLU A 134 2.98 -7.24 7.77
N GLN A 135 4.18 -6.95 7.28
CA GLN A 135 4.51 -5.71 6.57
C GLN A 135 4.49 -5.88 5.05
N ASP A 136 4.84 -7.07 4.55
CA ASP A 136 4.92 -7.34 3.12
C ASP A 136 3.54 -7.30 2.43
N PRO A 137 2.49 -8.02 2.90
CA PRO A 137 1.27 -8.23 2.11
C PRO A 137 0.54 -6.96 1.63
N PRO A 138 0.46 -5.87 2.41
CA PRO A 138 -0.11 -4.61 1.93
C PRO A 138 0.60 -4.05 0.68
N CYS A 139 1.93 -4.24 0.61
CA CYS A 139 2.78 -3.75 -0.47
C CYS A 139 2.80 -4.69 -1.69
N LEU A 140 2.18 -5.86 -1.60
CA LEU A 140 2.19 -6.86 -2.65
C LEU A 140 0.92 -6.80 -3.51
N PRO A 141 1.01 -7.14 -4.81
CA PRO A 141 -0.17 -7.40 -5.63
C PRO A 141 -1.11 -8.40 -4.95
N GLU A 142 -2.40 -8.07 -4.91
CA GLU A 142 -3.41 -9.04 -4.51
C GLU A 142 -3.47 -10.16 -5.58
N THR A 143 -2.98 -11.33 -5.21
CA THR A 143 -3.16 -12.55 -5.99
C THR A 143 -4.29 -13.33 -5.36
N ASP A 144 -5.19 -13.91 -6.15
CA ASP A 144 -6.17 -14.88 -5.66
C ASP A 144 -5.42 -15.99 -4.91
N ARG A 145 -5.41 -15.91 -3.57
CA ARG A 145 -4.85 -16.91 -2.69
C ARG A 145 -5.72 -18.16 -2.83
N LYS A 146 -5.36 -19.05 -3.74
CA LYS A 146 -5.90 -20.41 -3.81
C LYS A 146 -5.30 -21.29 -2.74
#